data_AF-A0A535S4G7-F1
#
_entry.id   AF-A0A535S4G7-F1
#
_cell.length_a   1.000
_cell.length_b   1.000
_cell.length_c   1.000
_cell.angle_alpha   90.00
_cell.angle_beta   90.00
_cell.angle_gamma   90.00
#
_symmetry.space_group_name_H-M   'P 1'
#
loop_
_entity.id
_entity.type
_entity.pdbx_description
1 polymer ?
#
loop_
_entity_poly.entity_id
_entity_poly.type
_entity_poly.pdbx_seq_one_letter_code
_entity_poly.pdbx_strand_id
1 'polypeptide(L)'
;MISTGLLPVLITTFLASAVEATEMVTIVVGVGATRGWRSTIIGAVSGFGVLAVIVVVLGAARSRIPIGPLAGEDPHDATEQWTGPGIDWTAWLLAFKGVVLEGLEVAFIVVSFGAGANNYGVAIIGGAAAIVIFLGIGFIVHRSVRRIPRSFLQLIVGTLLTSFGTFWSVEGLGVNWPASDGTIVALLILNVATALTFITVLRRRAPQIRAAA
;
A
#
# COMPACT_ATOMS: atom_id res chain seq x y z
N MET A 1 -28.32 1.53 24.92
CA MET A 1 -27.95 1.91 23.54
C MET A 1 -26.51 2.39 23.57
N ILE A 2 -25.57 1.49 23.30
CA ILE A 2 -24.15 1.85 23.20
C ILE A 2 -24.00 2.61 21.89
N SER A 3 -23.37 3.79 21.92
CA SER A 3 -23.11 4.62 20.76
C SER A 3 -22.22 3.87 19.76
N THR A 4 -22.84 3.13 18.84
CA THR A 4 -22.18 2.52 17.69
C THR A 4 -21.84 3.64 16.71
N GLY A 5 -20.57 3.75 16.30
CA GLY A 5 -20.26 4.51 15.10
C GLY A 5 -18.81 4.98 14.99
N LEU A 6 -18.27 5.61 16.03
CA LEU A 6 -17.00 6.33 15.89
C LEU A 6 -15.82 5.63 16.59
N LEU A 7 -15.98 5.28 17.86
CA LEU A 7 -14.87 4.74 18.68
C LEU A 7 -14.28 3.43 18.14
N PRO A 8 -15.08 2.39 17.83
CA PRO A 8 -14.54 1.13 17.29
C PRO A 8 -13.87 1.32 15.93
N VAL A 9 -14.47 2.13 15.06
CA VAL A 9 -13.95 2.43 13.72
C VAL A 9 -12.65 3.24 13.81
N LEU A 10 -12.58 4.22 14.70
CA LEU A 10 -11.36 4.97 14.95
C LEU A 10 -10.26 4.04 15.46
N ILE A 11 -10.56 3.18 16.43
CA ILE A 11 -9.58 2.24 16.99
C ILE A 11 -9.08 1.28 15.90
N THR A 12 -9.96 0.63 15.15
CA THR A 12 -9.54 -0.34 14.12
C THR A 12 -8.78 0.31 12.98
N THR A 13 -9.24 1.47 12.50
CA THR A 13 -8.56 2.22 11.41
C THR A 13 -7.21 2.77 11.88
N PHE A 14 -7.13 3.24 13.12
CA PHE A 14 -5.89 3.73 13.71
C PHE A 14 -4.88 2.60 13.92
N LEU A 15 -5.33 1.46 14.45
CA LEU A 15 -4.47 0.28 14.61
C LEU A 15 -3.98 -0.24 13.26
N ALA A 16 -4.85 -0.32 12.25
CA ALA A 16 -4.44 -0.72 10.90
C ALA A 16 -3.38 0.23 10.32
N SER A 17 -3.61 1.55 10.38
CA SER A 17 -2.66 2.54 9.89
C SER A 17 -1.33 2.57 10.67
N ALA A 18 -1.36 2.27 11.97
CA ALA A 18 -0.15 2.18 12.78
C ALA A 18 0.73 0.98 12.36
N VAL A 19 0.13 -0.14 11.96
CA VAL A 19 0.85 -1.34 11.53
C VAL A 19 1.51 -1.11 10.17
N GLU A 20 0.81 -0.53 9.18
CA GLU A 20 1.40 -0.15 7.88
C GLU A 20 2.62 0.77 8.05
N ALA A 21 2.53 1.74 8.97
CA ALA A 21 3.64 2.64 9.25
C ALA A 21 4.81 1.91 9.94
N THR A 22 4.51 0.89 10.75
CA THR A 22 5.50 0.08 11.44
C THR A 22 6.32 -0.76 10.47
N GLU A 23 5.71 -1.32 9.42
CA GLU A 23 6.43 -2.08 8.40
C GLU A 23 7.55 -1.28 7.74
N MET A 24 7.22 -0.08 7.26
CA MET A 24 8.15 0.74 6.50
C MET A 24 9.38 1.11 7.34
N VAL A 25 9.18 1.46 8.61
CA VAL A 25 10.30 1.74 9.53
C VAL A 25 11.10 0.50 9.83
N THR A 26 10.44 -0.63 10.07
CA THR A 26 11.11 -1.90 10.40
C THR A 26 11.96 -2.36 9.21
N ILE A 27 11.50 -2.18 7.98
CA ILE A 27 12.29 -2.42 6.77
C ILE A 27 13.51 -1.50 6.74
N VAL A 28 13.36 -0.20 6.97
CA VAL A 28 14.49 0.75 6.99
C VAL A 28 15.51 0.37 8.07
N VAL A 29 15.07 0.08 9.28
CA VAL A 29 15.96 -0.33 10.38
C VAL A 29 16.63 -1.67 10.07
N GLY A 30 15.88 -2.65 9.58
CA GLY A 30 16.38 -3.98 9.24
C GLY A 30 17.39 -3.96 8.10
N VAL A 31 17.11 -3.22 7.03
CA VAL A 31 18.05 -3.00 5.92
C VAL A 31 19.24 -2.16 6.39
N GLY A 32 19.04 -1.15 7.24
CA GLY A 32 20.12 -0.35 7.86
C GLY A 32 21.08 -1.20 8.68
N ALA A 33 20.56 -2.16 9.45
CA ALA A 33 21.34 -3.08 10.26
C ALA A 33 22.09 -4.13 9.44
N THR A 34 21.56 -4.55 8.28
CA THR A 34 22.14 -5.62 7.45
C THR A 34 23.01 -5.11 6.29
N ARG A 35 22.65 -3.98 5.67
CA ARG A 35 23.29 -3.42 4.47
C ARG A 35 23.91 -2.03 4.67
N GLY A 36 23.78 -1.45 5.88
CA GLY A 36 24.42 -0.20 6.27
C GLY A 36 23.53 1.04 6.09
N TRP A 37 23.54 1.90 7.12
CA TRP A 37 22.63 3.05 7.26
C TRP A 37 22.71 4.11 6.15
N ARG A 38 23.90 4.35 5.58
CA ARG A 38 24.06 5.35 4.51
C ARG A 38 23.26 4.96 3.28
N SER A 39 23.39 3.72 2.84
CA SER A 39 22.67 3.18 1.68
C SER A 39 21.17 3.18 1.94
N THR A 40 20.75 2.71 3.11
CA THR A 40 19.34 2.66 3.49
C THR A 40 18.67 4.04 3.52
N ILE A 41 19.31 5.04 4.12
CA ILE A 41 18.74 6.40 4.19
C ILE A 41 18.66 7.01 2.79
N ILE A 42 19.70 6.84 1.96
CA ILE A 42 19.67 7.29 0.56
C ILE A 42 18.53 6.57 -0.19
N GLY A 43 18.37 5.27 0.01
CA GLY A 43 17.27 4.48 -0.53
C GLY A 43 15.91 5.02 -0.12
N ALA A 44 15.67 5.21 1.18
CA ALA A 44 14.41 5.74 1.70
C ALA A 44 14.11 7.14 1.16
N VAL A 45 15.08 8.06 1.21
CA VAL A 45 14.93 9.43 0.70
C VAL A 45 14.71 9.44 -0.82
N SER A 46 15.46 8.63 -1.57
CA SER A 46 15.29 8.53 -3.02
C SER A 46 13.93 7.94 -3.39
N GLY A 47 13.43 6.95 -2.63
CA GLY A 47 12.09 6.39 -2.79
C GLY A 47 11.01 7.44 -2.55
N PHE A 48 11.09 8.21 -1.46
CA PHE A 48 10.19 9.34 -1.23
C PHE A 48 10.30 10.41 -2.33
N GLY A 49 11.51 10.68 -2.83
CA GLY A 49 11.75 11.60 -3.94
C GLY A 49 11.09 11.14 -5.24
N VAL A 50 11.27 9.87 -5.61
CA VAL A 50 10.64 9.25 -6.79
C VAL A 50 9.13 9.27 -6.64
N LEU A 51 8.59 8.91 -5.47
CA LEU A 51 7.16 8.98 -5.19
C LEU A 51 6.63 10.41 -5.34
N ALA A 52 7.34 11.41 -4.80
CA ALA A 52 6.95 12.81 -4.93
C ALA A 52 6.93 13.27 -6.39
N VAL A 53 7.94 12.89 -7.19
CA VAL A 53 7.99 13.18 -8.64
C VAL A 53 6.82 12.51 -9.35
N ILE A 54 6.57 11.23 -9.10
CA ILE A 54 5.44 10.47 -9.66
C ILE A 54 4.11 11.18 -9.32
N VAL A 55 3.91 11.55 -8.06
CA VAL A 55 2.69 12.24 -7.60
C VAL A 55 2.53 13.61 -8.26
N VAL A 56 3.59 14.40 -8.40
CA VAL A 56 3.54 15.72 -9.05
C VAL A 56 3.27 15.60 -10.55
N VAL A 57 4.02 14.75 -11.26
CA VAL A 57 3.87 14.54 -12.71
C VAL A 57 2.48 14.02 -13.03
N LEU A 58 2.02 13.01 -12.29
CA LEU A 58 0.72 12.39 -12.55
C LEU A 58 -0.44 13.22 -12.00
N GLY A 59 -0.25 13.97 -10.91
CA GLY A 59 -1.20 14.96 -10.42
C GLY A 59 -1.40 16.10 -11.44
N ALA A 60 -0.33 16.56 -12.09
CA ALA A 60 -0.41 17.51 -13.19
C ALA A 60 -1.03 16.91 -14.48
N ALA A 61 -0.87 15.61 -14.71
CA ALA A 61 -1.57 14.92 -15.79
C ALA A 61 -3.09 14.83 -15.53
N ARG A 62 -3.49 14.57 -14.27
CA ARG A 62 -4.90 14.53 -13.86
C ARG A 62 -5.62 15.86 -14.06
N SER A 63 -4.97 16.99 -13.77
CA SER A 63 -5.61 18.31 -13.94
C SER A 63 -5.93 18.64 -15.41
N ARG A 64 -5.38 17.89 -16.37
CA ARG A 64 -5.61 18.06 -17.81
C ARG A 64 -6.61 17.07 -18.40
N ILE A 65 -6.97 16.01 -17.67
CA ILE A 65 -7.87 14.96 -18.15
C ILE A 65 -9.08 14.93 -17.21
N PRO A 66 -10.27 15.41 -17.63
CA PRO A 66 -11.46 15.36 -16.81
C PRO A 66 -11.92 13.91 -16.67
N ILE A 67 -11.36 13.21 -15.69
CA ILE A 67 -11.74 11.84 -15.31
C ILE A 67 -13.04 11.80 -14.51
N GLY A 68 -14.02 12.64 -14.84
CA GLY A 68 -15.30 12.78 -14.12
C GLY A 68 -15.98 11.44 -13.79
N PRO A 69 -16.01 10.45 -14.70
CA PRO A 69 -16.58 9.12 -14.41
C PRO A 69 -15.68 8.15 -13.61
N LEU A 70 -14.40 8.47 -13.36
CA LEU A 70 -13.43 7.63 -12.62
C LEU A 70 -12.97 8.28 -11.30
N ALA A 71 -13.38 9.52 -11.04
CA ALA A 71 -12.90 10.37 -9.95
C ALA A 71 -13.74 10.29 -8.66
N GLY A 72 -14.72 9.38 -8.60
CA GLY A 72 -15.25 8.90 -7.33
C GLY A 72 -16.55 9.54 -6.86
N GLU A 73 -17.60 9.45 -7.67
CA GLU A 73 -18.88 9.03 -7.12
C GLU A 73 -19.24 7.73 -7.82
N ASP A 74 -18.61 6.64 -7.38
CA ASP A 74 -19.11 5.33 -7.74
C ASP A 74 -20.47 5.19 -7.02
N PRO A 75 -21.59 4.96 -7.71
CA PRO A 75 -22.89 4.76 -7.06
C PRO A 75 -22.86 3.66 -6.01
N HIS A 76 -21.85 2.77 -6.09
CA HIS A 76 -21.59 1.71 -5.15
C HIS A 76 -21.01 2.17 -3.79
N ASP A 77 -20.24 3.26 -3.72
CA ASP A 77 -19.71 3.80 -2.46
C ASP A 77 -20.85 4.28 -1.55
N ALA A 78 -21.92 4.81 -2.14
CA ALA A 78 -23.15 5.19 -1.42
C ALA A 78 -24.00 3.97 -0.98
N THR A 79 -23.79 2.81 -1.59
CA THR A 79 -24.50 1.55 -1.25
C THR A 79 -23.75 0.66 -0.25
N GLU A 80 -22.43 0.82 -0.12
CA GLU A 80 -21.60 0.05 0.83
C GLU A 80 -21.62 0.63 2.25
N GLN A 81 -22.08 1.87 2.43
CA GLN A 81 -22.16 2.46 3.75
C GLN A 81 -23.29 1.80 4.55
N TRP A 82 -22.93 0.97 5.52
CA TRP A 82 -23.86 0.22 6.36
C TRP A 82 -24.91 1.14 7.01
N THR A 83 -26.16 1.02 6.57
CA THR A 83 -27.31 1.80 7.10
C THR A 83 -28.18 1.00 8.07
N GLY A 84 -27.84 -0.27 8.34
CA GLY A 84 -28.61 -1.14 9.21
C GLY A 84 -28.43 -0.83 10.71
N PRO A 85 -29.44 -1.09 11.56
CA PRO A 85 -29.26 -1.04 13.01
C PRO A 85 -28.31 -2.17 13.45
N GLY A 86 -27.20 -1.83 14.14
CA GLY A 86 -26.27 -2.81 14.71
C GLY A 86 -24.80 -2.55 14.38
N ILE A 87 -23.96 -3.56 14.60
CA ILE A 87 -22.53 -3.53 14.26
C ILE A 87 -22.37 -3.98 12.82
N ASP A 88 -21.62 -3.22 12.03
CA ASP A 88 -21.17 -3.64 10.70
C ASP A 88 -20.14 -4.77 10.83
N TRP A 89 -20.64 -6.00 10.77
CA TRP A 89 -19.81 -7.20 10.91
C TRP A 89 -18.82 -7.37 9.75
N THR A 90 -19.18 -6.87 8.57
CA THR A 90 -18.32 -6.90 7.37
C THR A 90 -17.13 -5.97 7.57
N ALA A 91 -17.37 -4.73 8.01
CA ALA A 91 -16.30 -3.80 8.34
C ALA A 91 -15.43 -4.30 9.49
N TRP A 92 -16.03 -4.93 10.51
CA TRP A 92 -15.28 -5.53 11.62
C TRP A 92 -14.35 -6.66 11.14
N LEU A 93 -14.87 -7.62 10.36
CA LEU A 93 -14.08 -8.72 9.82
C LEU A 93 -12.99 -8.23 8.86
N LEU A 94 -13.32 -7.27 8.00
CA LEU A 94 -12.36 -6.69 7.05
C LEU A 94 -11.22 -5.98 7.79
N ALA A 95 -11.53 -5.17 8.80
CA ALA A 95 -10.53 -4.49 9.61
C ALA A 95 -9.71 -5.48 10.47
N PHE A 96 -10.34 -6.50 11.05
CA PHE A 96 -9.66 -7.54 11.81
C PHE A 96 -8.67 -8.32 10.93
N LYS A 97 -9.12 -8.78 9.75
CA LYS A 97 -8.26 -9.47 8.79
C LYS A 97 -7.11 -8.58 8.33
N GLY A 98 -7.39 -7.31 8.05
CA GLY A 98 -6.36 -6.31 7.75
C GLY A 98 -5.31 -6.27 8.85
N VAL A 99 -5.68 -5.88 10.07
CA VAL A 99 -4.74 -5.76 11.20
C VAL A 99 -3.94 -7.04 11.45
N VAL A 100 -4.57 -8.22 11.35
CA VAL A 100 -3.87 -9.49 11.54
C VAL A 100 -2.86 -9.77 10.43
N LEU A 101 -3.21 -9.54 9.16
CA LEU A 101 -2.31 -9.77 8.02
C LEU A 101 -1.13 -8.79 8.04
N GLU A 102 -1.40 -7.51 8.29
CA GLU A 102 -0.37 -6.48 8.42
C GLU A 102 0.54 -6.79 9.63
N GLY A 103 -0.03 -7.22 10.76
CA GLY A 103 0.75 -7.57 11.95
C GLY A 103 1.61 -8.82 11.74
N LEU A 104 1.13 -9.78 10.94
CA LEU A 104 1.88 -10.96 10.54
C LEU A 104 3.06 -10.59 9.63
N GLU A 105 2.87 -9.66 8.70
CA GLU A 105 3.92 -9.18 7.80
C GLU A 105 5.03 -8.45 8.58
N VAL A 106 4.67 -7.56 9.53
CA VAL A 106 5.63 -6.97 10.48
C VAL A 106 6.42 -8.07 11.19
N ALA A 107 5.77 -9.13 11.67
CA ALA A 107 6.44 -10.22 12.35
C ALA A 107 7.44 -10.94 11.42
N PHE A 108 7.06 -11.25 10.18
CA PHE A 108 7.96 -11.82 9.19
C PHE A 108 9.16 -10.91 8.91
N ILE A 109 8.95 -9.61 8.75
CA ILE A 109 10.01 -8.62 8.52
C ILE A 109 10.99 -8.60 9.71
N VAL A 110 10.49 -8.46 10.95
CA VAL A 110 11.31 -8.43 12.16
C VAL A 110 12.14 -9.71 12.30
N VAL A 111 11.53 -10.87 12.08
CA VAL A 111 12.21 -12.16 12.20
C VAL A 111 13.25 -12.33 11.09
N SER A 112 12.90 -12.02 9.83
CA SER A 112 13.80 -12.12 8.69
C SER A 112 15.03 -11.21 8.85
N PHE A 113 14.84 -9.94 9.22
CA PHE A 113 15.98 -9.04 9.45
C PHE A 113 16.74 -9.36 10.73
N GLY A 114 16.06 -9.78 11.79
CA GLY A 114 16.69 -10.22 13.04
C GLY A 114 17.58 -11.44 12.82
N ALA A 115 17.11 -12.41 12.05
CA ALA A 115 17.89 -13.58 11.63
C ALA A 115 19.03 -13.19 10.69
N GLY A 116 18.77 -12.35 9.68
CA GLY A 116 19.78 -11.88 8.73
C GLY A 116 20.90 -11.07 9.38
N ALA A 117 20.61 -10.32 10.45
CA ALA A 117 21.58 -9.57 11.23
C ALA A 117 22.18 -10.37 12.42
N ASN A 118 21.75 -11.62 12.65
CA ASN A 118 22.03 -12.40 13.86
C ASN A 118 21.77 -11.62 15.17
N ASN A 119 20.83 -10.69 15.16
CA ASN A 119 20.54 -9.81 16.29
C ASN A 119 19.04 -9.46 16.35
N TYR A 120 18.28 -10.34 16.98
CA TYR A 120 16.84 -10.15 17.19
C TYR A 120 16.53 -8.94 18.07
N GLY A 121 17.43 -8.55 18.98
CA GLY A 121 17.21 -7.42 19.88
C GLY A 121 17.01 -6.10 19.12
N VAL A 122 17.89 -5.83 18.15
CA VAL A 122 17.80 -4.61 17.31
C VAL A 122 16.54 -4.61 16.44
N ALA A 123 16.19 -5.77 15.86
CA ALA A 123 14.99 -5.89 15.02
C ALA A 123 13.69 -5.69 15.84
N ILE A 124 13.60 -6.29 17.02
CA ILE A 124 12.45 -6.16 17.92
C ILE A 124 12.32 -4.73 18.44
N ILE A 125 13.42 -4.12 18.91
CA ILE A 125 13.42 -2.73 19.38
C ILE A 125 13.05 -1.78 18.24
N GLY A 126 13.57 -2.01 17.03
CA GLY A 126 13.21 -1.25 15.83
C GLY A 126 11.72 -1.30 15.52
N GLY A 127 11.13 -2.50 15.50
CA GLY A 127 9.70 -2.68 15.29
C GLY A 127 8.84 -2.07 16.39
N ALA A 128 9.21 -2.26 17.67
CA ALA A 128 8.48 -1.68 18.79
C ALA A 128 8.55 -0.14 18.80
N ALA A 129 9.72 0.44 18.53
CA ALA A 129 9.90 1.88 18.43
C ALA A 129 9.10 2.48 17.26
N ALA A 130 9.03 1.78 16.13
CA ALA A 130 8.26 2.20 14.97
C ALA A 130 6.76 2.35 15.30
N ILE A 131 6.18 1.37 16.00
CA ILE A 131 4.79 1.44 16.49
C ILE A 131 4.60 2.73 17.30
N VAL A 132 5.43 2.97 18.33
CA VAL A 132 5.27 4.13 19.22
C VAL A 132 5.42 5.46 18.46
N ILE A 133 6.43 5.58 17.60
CA ILE A 133 6.73 6.81 16.87
C ILE A 133 5.60 7.14 15.89
N PHE A 134 5.12 6.16 15.12
CA PHE A 134 4.14 6.41 14.07
C PHE A 134 2.70 6.49 14.58
N LEU A 135 2.39 5.88 15.73
CA LEU A 135 1.16 6.20 16.48
C LEU A 135 1.06 7.71 16.75
N GLY A 136 2.18 8.39 17.02
CA GLY A 136 2.23 9.84 17.22
C GLY A 136 2.18 10.65 15.92
N ILE A 137 2.94 10.25 14.89
CA ILE A 137 3.03 10.98 13.61
C ILE A 137 1.71 10.88 12.80
N GLY A 138 1.03 9.74 12.85
CA GLY A 138 -0.23 9.51 12.12
C GLY A 138 -1.31 10.54 12.44
N PHE A 139 -1.32 11.06 13.69
CA PHE A 139 -2.24 12.12 14.11
C PHE A 139 -2.02 13.45 13.36
N ILE A 140 -0.80 13.74 12.92
CA ILE A 140 -0.42 15.03 12.31
C ILE A 140 -0.64 15.02 10.78
N VAL A 141 -0.38 13.90 10.11
CA VAL A 141 -0.20 13.85 8.63
C VAL A 141 -1.51 13.54 7.86
N HIS A 142 -2.55 13.04 8.53
CA HIS A 142 -3.78 12.52 7.90
C HIS A 142 -4.48 13.50 6.91
N ARG A 143 -4.32 14.82 7.11
CA ARG A 143 -5.02 15.84 6.31
C ARG A 143 -4.52 15.98 4.87
N SER A 144 -3.26 15.63 4.58
CA SER A 144 -2.64 15.90 3.27
C SER A 144 -2.85 14.79 2.24
N VAL A 145 -3.08 13.54 2.67
CA VAL A 145 -3.13 12.36 1.79
C VAL A 145 -4.44 12.25 0.99
N ARG A 146 -5.53 12.88 1.46
CA ARG A 146 -6.88 12.77 0.86
C ARG A 146 -7.04 13.40 -0.53
N ARG A 147 -6.00 14.02 -1.09
CA ARG A 147 -6.04 14.68 -2.40
C ARG A 147 -5.78 13.76 -3.59
N ILE A 148 -5.29 12.54 -3.32
CA ILE A 148 -4.91 11.57 -4.37
C ILE A 148 -6.12 10.68 -4.67
N PRO A 149 -6.50 10.46 -5.96
CA PRO A 149 -7.59 9.55 -6.30
C PRO A 149 -7.32 8.12 -5.85
N ARG A 150 -8.32 7.47 -5.23
CA ARG A 150 -8.20 6.09 -4.72
C ARG A 150 -7.90 5.06 -5.82
N SER A 151 -8.63 5.13 -6.94
CA SER A 151 -8.43 4.26 -8.10
C SER A 151 -7.02 4.37 -8.68
N PHE A 152 -6.39 5.53 -8.52
CA PHE A 152 -5.03 5.79 -8.98
C PHE A 152 -3.98 5.15 -8.06
N LEU A 153 -4.16 5.28 -6.74
CA LEU A 153 -3.33 4.60 -5.75
C LEU A 153 -3.39 3.09 -5.94
N GLN A 154 -4.57 2.52 -6.16
CA GLN A 154 -4.75 1.09 -6.39
C GLN A 154 -3.99 0.59 -7.62
N LEU A 155 -3.99 1.35 -8.73
CA LEU A 155 -3.25 0.97 -9.93
C LEU A 155 -1.74 1.03 -9.72
N ILE A 156 -1.23 2.12 -9.14
CA ILE A 156 0.21 2.30 -8.91
C ILE A 156 0.70 1.27 -7.89
N VAL A 157 0.07 1.21 -6.73
CA VAL A 157 0.48 0.30 -5.65
C VAL A 157 0.34 -1.14 -6.10
N GLY A 158 -0.77 -1.51 -6.74
CA GLY A 158 -0.99 -2.85 -7.25
C GLY A 158 0.06 -3.29 -8.27
N THR A 159 0.41 -2.43 -9.25
CA THR A 159 1.45 -2.75 -10.24
C THR A 159 2.85 -2.81 -9.63
N LEU A 160 3.17 -1.96 -8.66
CA LEU A 160 4.44 -2.01 -7.92
C LEU A 160 4.55 -3.30 -7.10
N LEU A 161 3.57 -3.58 -6.23
CA LEU A 161 3.57 -4.79 -5.39
C LEU A 161 3.62 -6.07 -6.22
N THR A 162 2.87 -6.13 -7.33
CA THR A 162 2.92 -7.29 -8.25
C THR A 162 4.31 -7.47 -8.86
N SER A 163 4.96 -6.37 -9.26
CA SER A 163 6.29 -6.43 -9.87
C SER A 163 7.35 -6.87 -8.87
N PHE A 164 7.40 -6.24 -7.69
CA PHE A 164 8.33 -6.60 -6.63
C PHE A 164 8.07 -8.02 -6.10
N GLY A 165 6.81 -8.39 -5.87
CA GLY A 165 6.44 -9.72 -5.42
C GLY A 165 6.85 -10.80 -6.41
N THR A 166 6.65 -10.57 -7.71
CA THR A 166 7.08 -11.49 -8.77
C THR A 166 8.61 -11.62 -8.78
N PHE A 167 9.33 -10.49 -8.75
CA PHE A 167 10.79 -10.49 -8.76
C PHE A 167 11.37 -11.32 -7.61
N TRP A 168 10.94 -11.04 -6.37
CA TRP A 168 11.46 -11.70 -5.18
C TRP A 168 10.98 -13.13 -5.02
N SER A 169 9.78 -13.47 -5.49
CA SER A 169 9.30 -14.86 -5.47
C SER A 169 10.19 -15.76 -6.34
N VAL A 170 10.60 -15.27 -7.52
CA VAL A 170 11.44 -16.05 -8.45
C VAL A 170 12.89 -16.13 -7.96
N GLU A 171 13.48 -15.04 -7.47
CA GLU A 171 14.81 -15.06 -6.84
C GLU A 171 14.83 -15.95 -5.58
N GLY A 172 13.76 -15.92 -4.79
CA GLY A 172 13.60 -16.78 -3.62
C GLY A 172 13.55 -18.28 -3.95
N LEU A 173 13.21 -18.65 -5.19
CA LEU A 173 13.27 -20.01 -5.71
C LEU A 173 14.68 -20.37 -6.26
N GLY A 174 15.64 -19.45 -6.18
CA GLY A 174 17.01 -19.63 -6.69
C GLY A 174 17.13 -19.43 -8.20
N VAL A 175 16.12 -18.85 -8.85
CA VAL A 175 16.14 -18.56 -10.29
C VAL A 175 16.67 -17.14 -10.50
N ASN A 176 17.84 -17.05 -11.13
CA ASN A 176 18.47 -15.76 -11.40
C ASN A 176 17.77 -15.03 -12.55
N TRP A 177 17.47 -13.74 -12.36
CA TRP A 177 16.91 -12.94 -13.43
C TRP A 177 17.95 -12.52 -14.49
N PRO A 178 17.58 -12.50 -15.80
CA PRO A 178 18.52 -12.18 -16.88
C PRO A 178 19.14 -10.78 -16.80
N ALA A 179 18.41 -9.81 -16.24
CA ALA A 179 18.85 -8.41 -16.13
C ALA A 179 19.14 -7.99 -14.67
N SER A 180 19.32 -8.95 -13.75
CA SER A 180 19.43 -8.70 -12.31
C SER A 180 18.30 -7.77 -11.83
N ASP A 181 18.62 -6.69 -11.11
CA ASP A 181 17.68 -5.70 -10.59
C ASP A 181 16.92 -4.92 -11.69
N GLY A 182 17.49 -4.80 -12.89
CA GLY A 182 16.83 -4.14 -14.04
C GLY A 182 15.52 -4.81 -14.45
N THR A 183 15.36 -6.08 -14.07
CA THR A 183 14.15 -6.86 -14.33
C THR A 183 12.93 -6.30 -13.60
N ILE A 184 13.11 -5.64 -12.45
CA ILE A 184 12.02 -4.96 -11.72
C ILE A 184 11.37 -3.91 -12.61
N VAL A 185 12.16 -3.14 -13.35
CA VAL A 185 11.65 -2.12 -14.28
C VAL A 185 10.93 -2.77 -15.46
N ALA A 186 11.46 -3.87 -16.00
CA ALA A 186 10.81 -4.62 -17.07
C ALA A 186 9.46 -5.22 -16.63
N LEU A 187 9.40 -5.82 -15.44
CA LEU A 187 8.16 -6.33 -14.83
C LEU A 187 7.15 -5.20 -14.58
N LEU A 188 7.61 -4.04 -14.11
CA LEU A 188 6.77 -2.87 -13.92
C LEU A 188 6.17 -2.39 -15.24
N ILE A 189 6.98 -2.26 -16.29
CA ILE A 189 6.51 -1.88 -17.63
C ILE A 189 5.49 -2.89 -18.14
N LEU A 190 5.76 -4.20 -17.99
CA LEU A 190 4.85 -5.27 -18.39
C LEU A 190 3.51 -5.20 -17.64
N ASN A 191 3.55 -5.03 -16.31
CA ASN A 191 2.36 -4.96 -15.47
C ASN A 191 1.53 -3.71 -15.79
N VAL A 192 2.17 -2.56 -16.00
CA VAL A 192 1.49 -1.33 -16.43
C VAL A 192 0.88 -1.50 -17.82
N ALA A 193 1.61 -2.06 -18.78
CA ALA A 193 1.09 -2.31 -20.13
C ALA A 193 -0.12 -3.26 -20.11
N THR A 194 -0.05 -4.31 -19.29
CA THR A 194 -1.16 -5.25 -19.08
C THR A 194 -2.38 -4.54 -18.50
N ALA A 195 -2.20 -3.75 -17.45
CA ALA A 195 -3.28 -2.99 -16.83
C ALA A 195 -3.92 -1.99 -17.81
N LEU A 196 -3.12 -1.25 -18.58
CA LEU A 196 -3.61 -0.31 -19.61
C LEU A 196 -4.36 -1.03 -20.73
N THR A 197 -3.92 -2.24 -21.11
CA THR A 197 -4.59 -3.06 -22.11
C THR A 197 -5.98 -3.46 -21.60
N PHE A 198 -6.09 -3.97 -20.37
CA PHE A 198 -7.38 -4.30 -19.75
C PHE A 198 -8.30 -3.09 -19.68
N ILE A 199 -7.81 -1.94 -19.21
CA ILE A 199 -8.59 -0.70 -19.14
C ILE A 199 -9.10 -0.30 -20.52
N THR A 200 -8.26 -0.40 -21.55
CA THR A 200 -8.63 -0.04 -22.93
C THR A 200 -9.67 -0.99 -23.51
N VAL A 201 -9.53 -2.30 -23.29
CA VAL A 201 -10.49 -3.32 -23.75
C VAL A 201 -11.84 -3.14 -23.07
N LEU A 202 -11.87 -2.93 -21.75
CA LEU A 202 -13.10 -2.73 -20.99
C LEU A 202 -13.80 -1.42 -21.37
N ARG A 203 -13.04 -0.34 -21.55
CA ARG A 203 -13.59 0.95 -21.98
C ARG A 203 -14.24 0.88 -23.37
N ARG A 204 -13.70 0.05 -24.27
CA ARG A 204 -14.30 -0.19 -25.60
C ARG A 204 -15.59 -1.01 -25.56
N ARG A 205 -15.79 -1.84 -24.53
CA ARG A 205 -16.99 -2.69 -24.36
C ARG A 205 -18.13 -2.03 -23.58
N ALA A 206 -17.83 -1.00 -22.79
CA ALA A 206 -18.83 -0.27 -22.00
C ALA A 206 -20.00 0.32 -22.80
N PRO A 207 -19.83 0.85 -24.05
CA PRO A 207 -20.95 1.32 -24.86
C PRO A 207 -21.87 0.18 -25.33
N GLN A 208 -21.33 -1.02 -25.54
CA GLN A 208 -22.07 -2.16 -26.09
C GLN A 208 -22.98 -2.81 -25.04
N ILE A 209 -22.55 -2.85 -23.77
CA ILE A 209 -23.35 -3.41 -22.68
C ILE A 209 -24.56 -2.52 -22.38
N ARG A 210 -24.41 -1.19 -22.45
CA ARG A 210 -25.51 -0.22 -22.26
C ARG A 210 -26.54 -0.23 -23.38
N ALA A 211 -26.19 -0.75 -24.57
CA ALA A 211 -27.13 -0.89 -25.69
C ALA A 211 -27.86 -2.25 -25.68
N ALA A 212 -27.40 -3.20 -24.85
CA ALA A 212 -27.96 -4.55 -24.72
C ALA A 212 -28.75 -4.76 -23.41
N ALA A 213 -28.82 -3.75 -22.54
CA ALA A 213 -29.58 -3.71 -21.29
C ALA A 213 -30.72 -2.70 -21.41
#